data_AF-A0A2M9LME3-F1
#
_entry.id   AF-A0A2M9LME3-F1
#
_cell.length_a   1.000
_cell.length_b   1.000
_cell.length_c   1.000
_cell.angle_alpha   90.00
_cell.angle_beta   90.00
_cell.angle_gamma   90.00
#
_symmetry.space_group_name_H-M   'P 1'
#
loop_
_entity.id
_entity.type
_entity.pdbx_description
1 polymer ?
#
loop_
_entity_poly.entity_id
_entity_poly.type
_entity_poly.pdbx_seq_one_letter_code
_entity_poly.pdbx_strand_id
1 'polypeptide(L)' 'MTGFIDGWDRAYPVPVSLPDHRFSEELVNQVAAVLVDHGYPPVSNPFDWGDLDLALAAYLYGIEETE' A
#
# COMPACT_ATOMS: atom_id res chain seq x y z
N MET A 1 1.84 14.66 34.15
CA MET A 1 2.73 15.76 33.69
C MET A 1 4.07 15.11 33.35
N THR A 2 4.19 14.61 32.12
CA THR A 2 5.31 13.78 31.69
C THR A 2 6.44 14.70 31.25
N GLY A 3 7.46 14.84 32.09
CA GLY A 3 8.63 15.67 31.80
C GLY A 3 9.41 15.10 30.63
N PHE A 4 9.65 15.91 29.60
CA PHE A 4 10.64 15.62 28.58
C PHE A 4 12.03 15.66 29.23
N ILE A 5 12.86 14.66 28.97
CA ILE A 5 14.23 14.59 29.49
C ILE A 5 15.07 15.60 28.69
N ASP A 6 15.62 16.60 29.38
CA ASP A 6 16.52 17.60 28.79
C ASP A 6 17.80 16.92 28.28
N GLY A 7 18.13 17.12 27.00
CA GLY A 7 19.25 16.47 26.31
C GLY A 7 18.90 15.25 25.46
N TRP A 8 17.64 14.79 25.42
CA TRP A 8 17.19 13.84 24.39
C TRP A 8 16.90 14.60 23.11
N ASP A 9 17.94 14.87 22.34
CA ASP A 9 17.81 15.38 21.00
C ASP A 9 16.96 14.35 20.21
N ARG A 10 15.68 14.67 19.97
CA ARG A 10 14.82 13.88 19.08
C ARG A 10 15.26 14.13 17.63
N ALA A 11 16.55 14.01 17.37
CA ALA A 11 17.14 14.05 16.05
C ALA A 11 16.93 12.68 15.39
N TYR A 12 15.67 12.35 15.12
CA TYR A 12 15.37 11.45 14.03
C TYR A 12 15.19 12.34 12.78
N PRO A 13 16.07 12.27 11.78
CA PRO A 13 15.52 12.17 10.45
C PRO A 13 14.92 10.78 10.36
N VAL A 14 13.59 10.66 10.51
CA VAL A 14 12.92 9.54 9.83
C VAL A 14 13.24 9.79 8.36
N PRO A 15 14.03 8.92 7.68
CA PRO A 15 14.30 9.12 6.28
C PRO A 15 12.95 9.28 5.59
N VAL A 16 12.79 10.37 4.82
CA VAL A 16 11.60 10.55 4.01
C VAL A 16 11.53 9.31 3.14
N SER A 17 10.55 8.45 3.41
CA SER A 17 10.32 7.25 2.61
C SER A 17 10.14 7.75 1.18
N LEU A 18 11.08 7.39 0.30
CA LEU A 18 10.92 7.69 -1.11
C LEU A 18 9.58 7.11 -1.55
N PRO A 19 8.83 7.80 -2.44
CA PRO A 19 7.64 7.22 -3.04
C PRO A 19 8.03 5.86 -3.62
N ASP A 20 7.34 4.81 -3.22
CA ASP A 20 7.61 3.50 -3.81
C ASP A 20 7.08 3.50 -5.24
N HIS A 21 8.00 3.50 -6.20
CA HIS A 21 7.66 3.54 -7.62
C HIS A 21 6.99 2.25 -8.12
N ARG A 22 7.00 1.17 -7.33
CA ARG A 22 6.39 -0.11 -7.70
C ARG A 22 4.89 -0.15 -7.47
N PHE A 23 4.39 0.66 -6.53
CA PHE A 23 2.98 0.67 -6.14
C PHE A 23 2.38 2.05 -6.32
N SER A 24 1.34 2.16 -7.14
CA SER A 24 0.65 3.42 -7.39
C SER A 24 -0.82 3.19 -7.69
N GLU A 25 -1.66 4.20 -7.42
CA GLU A 25 -3.09 4.17 -7.74
C GLU A 25 -3.33 3.91 -9.24
N GLU A 26 -2.49 4.49 -10.10
CA GLU A 26 -2.53 4.26 -11.56
C GLU A 26 -2.31 2.78 -11.90
N LEU A 27 -1.36 2.11 -11.23
CA LEU A 27 -1.14 0.67 -11.42
C LEU A 27 -2.37 -0.13 -10.99
N VAL A 28 -2.95 0.19 -9.83
CA VAL A 28 -4.17 -0.49 -9.32
C VAL A 28 -5.31 -0.37 -10.34
N ASN A 29 -5.53 0.83 -10.88
CA ASN A 29 -6.54 1.07 -11.92
C ASN A 29 -6.27 0.29 -13.21
N GLN A 30 -5.01 0.24 -13.66
CA GLN A 30 -4.62 -0.51 -14.86
C GLN A 30 -4.82 -2.02 -14.67
N VAL A 31 -4.45 -2.56 -13.51
CA VAL A 31 -4.68 -3.98 -13.18
C VAL A 31 -6.17 -4.28 -13.11
N ALA A 32 -6.99 -3.40 -12.50
CA ALA A 32 -8.43 -3.55 -12.48
C ALA A 32 -9.01 -3.65 -13.91
N ALA A 33 -8.55 -2.80 -14.83
CA ALA A 33 -8.97 -2.84 -16.23
C ALA A 33 -8.57 -4.15 -16.93
N VAL A 34 -7.35 -4.63 -16.71
CA VAL A 34 -6.86 -5.91 -17.26
C VAL A 34 -7.68 -7.09 -16.73
N LEU A 35 -8.00 -7.12 -15.43
CA LEU A 35 -8.83 -8.18 -14.85
C LEU A 35 -10.22 -8.23 -15.50
N VAL A 36 -10.84 -7.06 -15.73
CA VAL A 36 -12.13 -6.98 -16.42
C VAL A 36 -12.04 -7.48 -17.86
N ASP A 37 -10.98 -7.14 -18.60
CA ASP A 37 -10.76 -7.63 -19.96
C ASP A 37 -10.59 -9.17 -20.01
N HIS A 38 -10.02 -9.75 -18.94
CA HIS A 38 -9.91 -11.19 -18.75
C HIS A 38 -11.19 -11.87 -18.22
N GLY A 39 -12.30 -11.13 -18.08
CA GLY A 39 -13.60 -11.67 -17.69
C GLY A 39 -13.84 -11.75 -16.18
N TYR A 40 -12.98 -11.13 -15.36
CA TYR A 40 -13.28 -10.94 -13.94
C TYR A 40 -14.36 -9.87 -13.74
N PRO A 41 -15.12 -9.94 -12.62
CA PRO A 41 -16.08 -8.90 -12.28
C PRO A 41 -15.42 -7.52 -12.15
N PRO A 42 -16.10 -6.44 -12.56
CA PRO A 42 -15.60 -5.09 -12.37
C PRO A 42 -15.54 -4.72 -10.89
N VAL A 43 -14.46 -4.04 -10.51
CA VAL A 43 -14.25 -3.47 -9.18
C VAL A 43 -15.24 -2.32 -9.00
N SER A 44 -16.31 -2.56 -8.23
CA SER A 44 -17.52 -1.72 -8.28
C SER A 44 -17.79 -0.95 -6.99
N ASN A 45 -17.24 -1.43 -5.88
CA ASN A 45 -17.44 -0.84 -4.57
C ASN A 45 -16.10 -0.60 -3.85
N PRO A 46 -16.08 0.23 -2.79
CA PRO A 46 -14.85 0.57 -2.07
C PRO A 46 -14.13 -0.63 -1.41
N PHE A 47 -14.86 -1.69 -1.06
CA PHE A 47 -14.27 -2.90 -0.49
C PHE A 47 -13.51 -3.69 -1.56
N ASP A 48 -14.09 -3.86 -2.76
CA ASP A 48 -13.41 -4.53 -3.88
C ASP A 48 -12.10 -3.80 -4.24
N TRP A 49 -12.11 -2.46 -4.18
CA TRP A 49 -10.91 -1.65 -4.41
C TRP A 49 -9.86 -1.88 -3.32
N GLY A 50 -10.27 -1.96 -2.06
CA GLY A 50 -9.37 -2.26 -0.94
C GLY A 50 -8.76 -3.67 -1.04
N ASP A 51 -9.55 -4.67 -1.42
CA ASP A 51 -9.09 -6.04 -1.60
C ASP A 51 -8.08 -6.14 -2.75
N LEU A 52 -8.34 -5.46 -3.88
CA LEU A 52 -7.41 -5.41 -5.00
C LEU A 52 -6.10 -4.70 -4.64
N ASP A 53 -6.18 -3.58 -3.94
CA ASP A 53 -5.00 -2.82 -3.48
C ASP A 53 -4.11 -3.69 -2.58
N LEU A 54 -4.72 -4.35 -1.58
CA LEU A 54 -4.01 -5.22 -0.64
C LEU A 54 -3.40 -6.44 -1.33
N ALA A 55 -4.15 -7.12 -2.20
CA ALA A 55 -3.66 -8.28 -2.93
C ALA A 55 -2.48 -7.92 -3.86
N LEU A 56 -2.56 -6.76 -4.51
CA LEU A 56 -1.49 -6.28 -5.38
C LEU A 56 -0.23 -5.91 -4.57
N ALA A 57 -0.40 -5.28 -3.40
CA ALA A 57 0.70 -4.99 -2.50
C ALA A 57 1.35 -6.30 -2.00
N ALA A 58 0.54 -7.27 -1.57
CA ALA A 58 1.03 -8.59 -1.15
C ALA A 58 1.83 -9.29 -2.26
N TYR A 59 1.32 -9.26 -3.49
CA TYR A 59 2.00 -9.80 -4.67
C TYR A 59 3.35 -9.12 -4.96
N LEU A 60 3.39 -7.78 -4.95
CA LEU A 60 4.59 -7.02 -5.30
C LEU A 60 5.69 -7.08 -4.24
N TYR A 61 5.30 -7.20 -2.98
CA TYR A 61 6.23 -7.19 -1.85
C TYR A 61 6.51 -8.60 -1.29
N GLY A 62 5.91 -9.64 -1.86
CA GLY A 62 6.08 -11.02 -1.40
C GLY A 62 5.58 -11.23 0.03
N ILE A 63 4.54 -10.49 0.42
CA ILE A 63 3.89 -10.65 1.72
C ILE A 63 2.92 -11.82 1.53
N GLU A 64 3.44 -13.03 1.60
CA GLU A 64 2.59 -14.21 1.67
C GLU A 64 1.81 -14.12 3.00
N GLU A 65 0.48 -14.10 2.94
CA GLU A 65 -0.34 -14.34 4.12
C GLU A 65 -0.05 -15.77 4.58
N THR A 66 0.91 -15.92 5.51
CA THR A 66 1.11 -17.18 6.23
C THR A 66 -0.18 -17.51 6.98
N GLU A 67 -0.95 -18.45 6.41
CA GLU A 67 -2.14 -19.08 7.00
C GLU A 67 -1.84 -19.78 8.34
#